data_AF-A0A820T5G2-F1
#
_entry.id   AF-A0A820T5G2-F1
#
_cell.length_a   1.000
_cell.length_b   1.000
_cell.length_c   1.000
_cell.angle_alpha   90.00
_cell.angle_beta   90.00
_cell.angle_gamma   90.00
#
_symmetry.space_group_name_H-M   'P 1'
#
loop_
_entity.id
_entity.type
_entity.pdbx_description
1 polymer ?
#
loop_
_entity_poly.entity_id
_entity_poly.type
_entity_poly.pdbx_seq_one_letter_code
_entity_poly.pdbx_strand_id
1 'polypeptide(L)'
;MPGGSLTVDEQLIPTRGRCNFRQYIPSKPGKYGVKIFWCCDSDIAYPLNAEVYLGRQPGAPTAAKDKDRIRNLVKQLVHPWINTGRTITTDNYFTSAELAEDLLGVQTTLVGTIRRNKNYVPKKAHAVILLSSLHHDQTIVDEKKKKPEIILYYNNTKGVVDRMDQMVQTYSCKRKTKRWPMTFFFNVIDVGALAACIVWLTKNPQWNEKKCYRRRIFIMELGYDLIQSHLERRQHQPQALQKGVRIAMQAIGLTVATSQPITVSTDTAKQHCHLCPRERDRKVVTHCSSCNIPCCPDHHKVICTVCSETFLG
;
A
#
# COMPACT_ATOMS: atom_id res chain seq x y z
N MET A 1 13.73 8.75 -13.88
CA MET A 1 15.09 8.25 -13.59
C MET A 1 15.39 8.49 -12.13
N PRO A 2 16.00 7.55 -11.40
CA PRO A 2 16.40 7.79 -10.01
C PRO A 2 17.55 8.82 -9.92
N GLY A 3 17.76 9.38 -8.73
CA GLY A 3 18.83 10.31 -8.38
C GLY A 3 20.21 9.67 -8.34
N GLY A 4 21.17 10.36 -7.73
CA GLY A 4 22.58 9.94 -7.72
C GLY A 4 22.89 8.75 -6.79
N SER A 5 21.97 8.44 -5.88
CA SER A 5 22.17 7.44 -4.83
C SER A 5 21.00 6.47 -4.74
N LEU A 6 21.31 5.19 -4.63
CA LEU A 6 20.34 4.11 -4.42
C LEU A 6 20.66 3.41 -3.09
N THR A 7 19.65 2.82 -2.44
CA THR A 7 19.84 2.03 -1.22
C THR A 7 19.25 0.64 -1.40
N VAL A 8 20.05 -0.38 -1.04
CA VAL A 8 19.59 -1.77 -0.96
C VAL A 8 19.51 -2.21 0.48
N ASP A 9 18.33 -2.69 0.87
CA ASP A 9 18.06 -3.21 2.21
C ASP A 9 16.82 -4.11 2.20
N GLU A 10 16.32 -4.49 3.36
CA GLU A 10 15.20 -5.40 3.54
C GLU A 10 13.96 -4.79 4.20
N GLN A 11 12.80 -5.27 3.74
CA GLN A 11 11.53 -5.10 4.42
C GLN A 11 11.05 -6.46 4.94
N LEU A 12 10.42 -6.47 6.11
CA LEU A 12 9.74 -7.65 6.64
C LEU A 12 8.24 -7.40 6.71
N ILE A 13 7.46 -8.14 5.93
CA ILE A 13 5.99 -8.07 5.96
C ILE A 13 5.48 -9.05 7.02
N PRO A 14 4.94 -8.58 8.16
CA PRO A 14 4.53 -9.48 9.22
C PRO A 14 3.36 -10.37 8.76
N THR A 15 3.45 -11.67 9.02
CA THR A 15 2.36 -12.60 8.69
C THR A 15 2.22 -13.68 9.75
N ARG A 16 0.96 -13.96 10.11
CA ARG A 16 0.58 -15.10 10.97
C ARG A 16 0.16 -16.32 10.15
N GLY A 17 0.11 -16.20 8.82
CA GLY A 17 -0.20 -17.32 7.94
C GLY A 17 0.91 -18.36 7.89
N ARG A 18 0.55 -19.60 7.55
CA ARG A 18 1.53 -20.65 7.27
C ARG A 18 2.21 -20.34 5.95
N CYS A 19 3.52 -20.13 5.96
CA CYS A 19 4.33 -19.81 4.78
C CYS A 19 5.67 -20.54 4.91
N ASN A 20 6.05 -21.30 3.88
CA ASN A 20 7.23 -22.18 3.91
C ASN A 20 8.55 -21.40 3.98
N PHE A 21 8.55 -20.12 3.60
CA PHE A 21 9.72 -19.25 3.57
C PHE A 21 9.61 -18.06 4.54
N ARG A 22 8.75 -18.18 5.55
CA ARG A 22 8.63 -17.17 6.62
C ARG A 22 9.96 -17.02 7.37
N GLN A 23 10.41 -15.79 7.52
CA GLN A 23 11.63 -15.45 8.25
C GLN A 23 11.33 -14.95 9.66
N TYR A 24 12.29 -15.17 10.56
CA TYR A 24 12.33 -14.57 11.88
C TYR A 24 13.43 -13.51 11.95
N ILE A 25 13.08 -12.26 12.24
CA ILE A 25 14.02 -11.13 12.40
C ILE A 25 13.74 -10.47 13.76
N PRO A 26 14.57 -10.75 14.80
CA PRO A 26 14.30 -10.27 16.16
C PRO A 26 14.20 -8.76 16.31
N SER A 27 14.94 -8.01 15.49
CA SER A 27 15.06 -6.56 15.55
C SER A 27 13.87 -5.81 14.94
N LYS A 28 13.06 -6.46 14.08
CA LYS A 28 11.90 -5.82 13.46
C LYS A 28 10.67 -5.94 14.38
N PRO A 29 9.78 -4.92 14.44
CA PRO A 29 8.60 -4.95 15.33
C PRO A 29 7.71 -6.17 15.11
N GLY A 30 7.45 -6.52 13.84
CA GLY A 30 6.79 -7.76 13.46
C GLY A 30 7.81 -8.86 13.19
N LYS A 31 8.24 -9.58 14.23
CA LYS A 31 9.39 -10.49 14.17
C LYS A 31 9.27 -11.64 13.16
N TYR A 32 8.07 -12.02 12.76
CA TYR A 32 7.82 -13.15 11.83
C TYR A 32 7.09 -12.67 10.58
N GLY A 33 7.67 -12.90 9.41
CA GLY A 33 7.13 -12.33 8.17
C GLY A 33 7.72 -12.88 6.88
N VAL A 34 7.22 -12.37 5.76
CA VAL A 34 7.84 -12.55 4.44
C VAL A 34 8.89 -11.46 4.28
N LYS A 35 10.14 -11.84 4.03
CA LYS A 35 11.25 -10.91 3.81
C LYS A 35 11.32 -10.54 2.33
N ILE A 36 11.46 -9.25 2.04
CA ILE A 36 11.65 -8.71 0.69
C ILE A 36 12.93 -7.87 0.71
N PHE A 37 13.79 -8.07 -0.29
CA PHE A 37 14.92 -7.19 -0.56
C PHE A 37 14.47 -6.09 -1.52
N TRP A 38 14.77 -4.85 -1.21
CA TRP A 38 14.40 -3.67 -1.98
C TRP A 38 15.63 -2.95 -2.47
N CYS A 39 15.57 -2.43 -3.70
CA CYS A 39 16.35 -1.29 -4.14
C CYS A 39 15.41 -0.07 -4.16
N CYS A 40 15.81 1.01 -3.50
CA CYS A 40 15.07 2.27 -3.48
C CYS A 40 15.95 3.43 -3.91
N ASP A 41 15.32 4.45 -4.50
CA ASP A 41 15.95 5.76 -4.70
C ASP A 41 16.18 6.46 -3.36
N SER A 42 17.39 6.94 -3.10
CA SER A 42 17.75 7.49 -1.80
C SER A 42 17.17 8.86 -1.48
N ASP A 43 16.88 9.65 -2.51
CA ASP A 43 16.44 11.04 -2.36
C ASP A 43 14.95 11.08 -2.00
N ILE A 44 14.14 10.33 -2.77
CA ILE A 44 12.68 10.36 -2.66
C ILE A 44 12.07 9.08 -2.09
N ALA A 45 12.90 8.11 -1.66
CA ALA A 45 12.47 6.82 -1.13
C ALA A 45 11.54 6.04 -2.10
N TYR A 46 11.75 6.22 -3.40
CA TYR A 46 10.95 5.55 -4.42
C TYR A 46 11.34 4.07 -4.52
N PRO A 47 10.38 3.13 -4.42
CA PRO A 47 10.65 1.69 -4.56
C PRO A 47 10.94 1.36 -6.03
N LEU A 48 12.19 1.00 -6.33
CA LEU A 48 12.67 0.81 -7.70
C LEU A 48 12.58 -0.65 -8.15
N ASN A 49 13.12 -1.57 -7.36
CA ASN A 49 13.13 -3.00 -7.67
C ASN A 49 13.05 -3.83 -6.38
N ALA A 50 12.57 -5.07 -6.48
CA ALA A 50 12.46 -5.96 -5.33
C ALA A 50 12.60 -7.43 -5.67
N GLU A 51 13.08 -8.19 -4.68
CA GLU A 51 13.12 -9.65 -4.74
C GLU A 51 12.61 -10.25 -3.43
N VAL A 52 11.68 -11.21 -3.53
CA VAL A 52 11.15 -11.91 -2.36
C VAL A 52 12.14 -12.97 -1.91
N TYR A 53 12.49 -12.97 -0.63
CA TYR A 53 13.36 -13.99 -0.08
C TYR A 53 12.57 -15.27 0.23
N LEU A 54 12.84 -16.32 -0.54
CA LEU A 54 12.18 -17.62 -0.42
C LEU A 54 12.90 -18.60 0.52
N GLY A 55 13.86 -18.14 1.33
CA GLY A 55 14.66 -19.03 2.18
C GLY A 55 15.68 -19.86 1.37
N ARG A 56 16.31 -20.83 2.05
CA ARG A 56 17.16 -21.82 1.37
C ARG A 56 16.26 -22.87 0.70
N GLN A 57 16.36 -22.99 -0.61
CA GLN A 57 15.67 -24.03 -1.38
C GLN A 57 16.36 -25.40 -1.21
N PRO A 58 15.66 -26.53 -1.42
CA PRO A 58 16.30 -27.84 -1.47
C PRO A 58 17.42 -27.86 -2.53
N GLY A 59 18.60 -28.35 -2.16
CA GLY A 59 19.80 -28.29 -3.02
C GLY A 59 20.50 -26.93 -3.04
N ALA A 60 20.10 -25.98 -2.17
CA ALA A 60 20.74 -24.68 -2.10
C ALA A 60 22.24 -24.80 -1.72
N PRO A 61 23.08 -23.92 -2.28
CA PRO A 61 24.51 -23.98 -2.07
C PRO A 61 25.05 -23.83 -0.63
N THR A 62 26.31 -24.25 -0.42
CA THR A 62 27.07 -24.04 0.82
C THR A 62 27.36 -22.55 1.12
N ALA A 63 27.82 -22.23 2.33
CA ALA A 63 28.01 -20.86 2.83
C ALA A 63 28.90 -19.95 1.95
N ALA A 64 29.85 -20.51 1.19
CA ALA A 64 30.66 -19.72 0.24
C ALA A 64 29.78 -19.19 -0.92
N LYS A 65 28.96 -20.07 -1.49
CA LYS A 65 28.00 -19.73 -2.55
C LYS A 65 26.84 -18.87 -2.03
N ASP A 66 26.57 -18.83 -0.72
CA ASP A 66 25.65 -17.84 -0.13
C ASP A 66 26.17 -16.39 -0.29
N LYS A 67 27.50 -16.16 -0.19
CA LYS A 67 28.07 -14.81 -0.42
C LYS A 67 27.91 -14.39 -1.88
N ASP A 68 28.19 -15.28 -2.82
CA ASP A 68 27.95 -15.03 -4.24
C ASP A 68 26.47 -14.76 -4.52
N ARG A 69 25.56 -15.46 -3.85
CA ARG A 69 24.12 -15.21 -3.96
C ARG A 69 23.76 -13.79 -3.54
N ILE A 70 24.27 -13.31 -2.41
CA ILE A 70 23.98 -11.95 -1.94
C ILE A 70 24.61 -10.90 -2.86
N ARG A 71 25.83 -11.13 -3.32
CA ARG A 71 26.48 -10.26 -4.32
C ARG A 71 25.67 -10.17 -5.62
N ASN A 72 25.21 -11.31 -6.14
CA ASN A 72 24.41 -11.39 -7.35
C ASN A 72 23.01 -10.78 -7.16
N LEU A 73 22.40 -10.97 -6.00
CA LEU A 73 21.13 -10.32 -5.62
C LEU A 73 21.25 -8.80 -5.71
N VAL A 74 22.30 -8.20 -5.12
CA VAL A 74 22.50 -6.74 -5.19
C VAL A 74 22.64 -6.30 -6.65
N LYS A 75 23.49 -6.98 -7.43
CA LYS A 75 23.68 -6.70 -8.86
C LYS A 75 22.38 -6.78 -9.65
N GLN A 76 21.54 -7.79 -9.39
CA GLN A 76 20.25 -7.97 -10.05
C GLN A 76 19.28 -6.85 -9.67
N LEU A 77 19.20 -6.50 -8.38
CA LEU A 77 18.31 -5.43 -7.90
C LEU A 77 18.65 -4.08 -8.54
N VAL A 78 19.94 -3.78 -8.71
CA VAL A 78 20.42 -2.49 -9.22
C VAL A 78 20.72 -2.48 -10.73
N HIS A 79 20.59 -3.62 -11.41
CA HIS A 79 20.98 -3.82 -12.81
C HIS A 79 20.48 -2.72 -13.77
N PRO A 80 19.24 -2.19 -13.68
CA PRO A 80 18.79 -1.13 -14.58
C PRO A 80 19.53 0.21 -14.42
N TRP A 81 20.32 0.38 -13.37
CA TRP A 81 20.96 1.65 -12.99
C TRP A 81 22.48 1.54 -12.79
N ILE A 82 23.10 0.41 -13.11
CA ILE A 82 24.56 0.31 -13.19
C ILE A 82 25.09 1.10 -14.39
N ASN A 83 26.40 1.39 -14.39
CA ASN A 83 27.07 2.13 -15.46
C ASN A 83 26.52 3.55 -15.70
N THR A 84 26.18 4.23 -14.60
CA THR A 84 25.60 5.58 -14.65
C THR A 84 26.22 6.56 -13.66
N GLY A 85 27.32 6.19 -13.01
CA GLY A 85 27.96 7.01 -11.98
C GLY A 85 27.22 7.06 -10.64
N ARG A 86 26.20 6.23 -10.45
CA ARG A 86 25.41 6.18 -9.20
C ARG A 86 26.16 5.46 -8.09
N THR A 87 25.78 5.82 -6.86
CA THR A 87 26.28 5.16 -5.64
C THR A 87 25.21 4.26 -5.06
N ILE A 88 25.59 3.04 -4.67
CA ILE A 88 24.73 2.09 -3.97
C ILE A 88 25.11 2.09 -2.49
N THR A 89 24.16 2.40 -1.62
CA THR A 89 24.30 2.25 -0.17
C THR A 89 23.74 0.91 0.29
N THR A 90 24.49 0.17 1.09
CA THR A 90 24.01 -1.08 1.68
C THR A 90 24.43 -1.27 3.13
N ASP A 91 23.73 -2.13 3.86
CA ASP A 91 24.12 -2.52 5.21
C ASP A 91 25.25 -3.60 5.19
N ASN A 92 25.62 -4.09 6.38
CA ASN A 92 26.67 -5.09 6.51
C ASN A 92 26.32 -6.49 6.01
N TYR A 93 25.04 -6.79 5.78
CA TYR A 93 24.59 -8.07 5.24
C TYR A 93 24.91 -8.16 3.75
N PHE A 94 24.80 -7.05 3.01
CA PHE A 94 25.08 -6.99 1.57
C PHE A 94 26.51 -6.57 1.23
N THR A 95 27.20 -5.83 2.11
CA THR A 95 28.51 -5.25 1.80
C THR A 95 29.65 -6.30 1.75
N SER A 96 30.44 -6.24 0.67
CA SER A 96 31.70 -7.00 0.51
C SER A 96 32.70 -6.24 -0.37
N ALA A 97 33.99 -6.53 -0.23
CA ALA A 97 35.02 -5.90 -1.06
C ALA A 97 34.87 -6.29 -2.53
N GLU A 98 34.58 -7.56 -2.77
CA GLU A 98 34.35 -8.14 -4.09
C GLU A 98 33.17 -7.47 -4.80
N LEU A 99 32.07 -7.17 -4.07
CA LEU A 99 30.94 -6.41 -4.62
C LEU A 99 31.34 -4.96 -4.98
N ALA A 100 32.17 -4.31 -4.17
CA ALA A 100 32.62 -2.94 -4.44
C ALA A 100 33.49 -2.88 -5.70
N GLU A 101 34.40 -3.84 -5.87
CA GLU A 101 35.24 -3.98 -7.08
C GLU A 101 34.38 -4.26 -8.31
N ASP A 102 33.43 -5.21 -8.21
CA ASP A 102 32.53 -5.55 -9.30
C ASP A 102 31.72 -4.35 -9.81
N LEU A 103 31.19 -3.54 -8.88
CA LEU A 103 30.40 -2.35 -9.22
C LEU A 103 31.29 -1.23 -9.77
N LEU A 104 32.48 -1.05 -9.20
CA LEU A 104 33.43 -0.03 -9.66
C LEU A 104 33.86 -0.29 -11.11
N GLY A 105 34.04 -1.56 -11.49
CA GLY A 105 34.30 -1.97 -12.87
C GLY A 105 33.20 -1.58 -13.87
N VAL A 106 32.00 -1.24 -13.40
CA VAL A 106 30.86 -0.76 -14.21
C VAL A 106 30.39 0.64 -13.77
N GLN A 107 31.32 1.55 -13.51
CA GLN A 107 31.07 2.97 -13.17
C GLN A 107 29.97 3.16 -12.11
N THR A 108 29.95 2.30 -11.09
CA THR A 108 28.97 2.33 -10.01
C THR A 108 29.71 2.16 -8.69
N THR A 109 29.48 3.03 -7.72
CA THR A 109 30.20 2.97 -6.45
C THR A 109 29.35 2.27 -5.39
N LEU A 110 30.01 1.73 -4.36
CA LEU A 110 29.36 1.11 -3.20
C LEU A 110 29.79 1.86 -1.94
N VAL A 111 28.85 2.11 -1.03
CA VAL A 111 29.11 2.56 0.33
C VAL A 111 28.34 1.66 1.29
N GLY A 112 29.01 1.12 2.31
CA GLY A 112 28.32 0.27 3.27
C GLY A 112 29.15 -0.10 4.47
N THR A 113 28.49 -0.63 5.50
CA THR A 113 29.18 -1.07 6.71
C THR A 113 29.78 -2.45 6.54
N ILE A 114 30.92 -2.72 7.16
CA ILE A 114 31.55 -4.05 7.11
C ILE A 114 31.63 -4.67 8.50
N ARG A 115 31.33 -5.98 8.56
CA ARG A 115 31.49 -6.77 9.79
C ARG A 115 32.98 -7.00 10.09
N ARG A 116 33.34 -6.88 11.37
CA ARG A 116 34.73 -7.05 11.84
C ARG A 116 35.33 -8.43 11.62
N ASN A 117 34.49 -9.45 11.44
CA ASN A 117 34.94 -10.83 11.26
C ASN A 117 35.40 -11.16 9.83
N LYS A 118 35.41 -10.17 8.92
CA LYS A 118 36.00 -10.33 7.59
C LYS A 118 37.54 -10.37 7.70
N ASN A 119 38.17 -11.26 6.94
CA ASN A 119 39.63 -11.47 6.95
C ASN A 119 40.45 -10.23 6.55
N TYR A 120 39.90 -9.38 5.68
CA TYR A 120 40.52 -8.13 5.23
C TYR A 120 40.29 -6.95 6.18
N VAL A 121 39.66 -7.15 7.33
CA VAL A 121 39.38 -6.09 8.31
C VAL A 121 40.38 -6.14 9.47
N PRO A 122 41.07 -5.02 9.80
CA PRO A 122 41.94 -4.96 10.96
C PRO A 122 41.19 -5.21 12.28
N LYS A 123 41.72 -6.08 13.15
CA LYS A 123 41.07 -6.53 14.41
C LYS A 123 41.16 -5.53 15.58
N LYS A 124 41.52 -4.26 15.34
CA LYS A 124 41.69 -3.27 16.41
C LYS A 124 40.33 -2.87 17.05
N ALA A 125 40.40 -2.27 18.24
CA ALA A 125 39.30 -2.03 19.19
C ALA A 125 38.07 -1.28 18.62
N HIS A 126 37.01 -1.21 19.42
CA HIS A 126 35.61 -0.85 19.10
C HIS A 126 35.38 0.26 18.04
N ALA A 127 35.56 -0.05 16.75
CA ALA A 127 35.27 0.85 15.63
C ALA A 127 34.04 0.44 14.78
N VAL A 128 33.39 1.43 14.17
CA VAL A 128 32.48 1.24 13.03
C VAL A 128 33.33 1.28 11.77
N ILE A 129 33.13 0.31 10.88
CA ILE A 129 33.96 0.15 9.69
C ILE A 129 33.06 0.31 8.47
N LEU A 130 33.41 1.26 7.62
CA LEU A 130 32.75 1.54 6.36
C LEU A 130 33.69 1.16 5.22
N LEU A 131 33.14 0.53 4.19
CA LEU A 131 33.78 0.35 2.90
C LEU A 131 33.12 1.32 1.92
N SER A 132 33.94 1.96 1.10
CA SER A 132 33.50 2.92 0.11
C SER A 132 34.41 2.86 -1.11
N SER A 133 33.82 2.77 -2.30
CA SER A 133 34.51 3.06 -3.56
C SER A 133 34.18 4.45 -4.13
N LEU A 134 33.41 5.26 -3.38
CA LEU A 134 33.07 6.65 -3.72
C LEU A 134 34.10 7.64 -3.13
N HIS A 135 34.32 7.53 -1.83
CA HIS A 135 35.17 8.41 -1.04
C HIS A 135 36.63 7.95 -1.07
N HIS A 136 37.54 8.83 -1.51
CA HIS A 136 38.98 8.57 -1.66
C HIS A 136 39.85 9.43 -0.73
N ASP A 137 39.23 10.35 0.00
CA ASP A 137 39.87 11.29 0.91
C ASP A 137 39.47 11.03 2.37
N GLN A 138 40.20 11.63 3.31
CA GLN A 138 39.92 11.54 4.75
C GLN A 138 39.18 12.78 5.26
N THR A 139 38.36 13.38 4.40
CA THR A 139 37.79 14.71 4.63
C THR A 139 36.83 14.69 5.82
N ILE A 140 37.08 15.58 6.77
CA ILE A 140 36.27 15.76 7.97
C ILE A 140 35.43 17.01 7.77
N VAL A 141 34.11 16.85 7.74
CA VAL A 141 33.17 17.93 7.42
C VAL A 141 32.50 18.50 8.66
N ASP A 142 32.30 17.68 9.71
CA ASP A 142 31.74 18.15 10.98
C ASP A 142 32.87 18.58 11.92
N GLU A 143 33.21 19.86 11.96
CA GLU A 143 34.27 20.39 12.85
C GLU A 143 33.99 20.12 14.34
N LYS A 144 32.71 20.05 14.74
CA LYS A 144 32.31 19.86 16.14
C LYS A 144 32.40 18.41 16.58
N LYS A 145 31.91 17.47 15.76
CA LYS A 145 31.89 16.03 16.09
C LYS A 145 33.01 15.24 15.41
N LYS A 146 33.84 15.91 14.61
CA LYS A 146 34.95 15.35 13.82
C LYS A 146 34.54 14.12 13.01
N LYS A 147 33.35 14.16 12.40
CA LYS A 147 32.82 13.06 11.58
C LYS A 147 33.39 13.14 10.15
N PRO A 148 34.00 12.06 9.65
CA PRO A 148 34.34 11.94 8.24
C PRO A 148 33.11 12.05 7.35
N GLU A 149 33.28 12.61 6.17
CA GLU A 149 32.22 12.80 5.17
C GLU A 149 31.52 11.46 4.85
N ILE A 150 32.27 10.37 4.66
CA ILE A 150 31.73 9.01 4.43
C ILE A 150 30.69 8.57 5.48
N ILE A 151 30.88 8.96 6.75
CA ILE A 151 29.91 8.66 7.82
C ILE A 151 28.63 9.48 7.64
N LEU A 152 28.76 10.74 7.24
CA LEU A 152 27.62 11.62 6.99
C LEU A 152 26.82 11.12 5.78
N TYR A 153 27.51 10.82 4.67
CA TYR A 153 26.92 10.24 3.47
C TYR A 153 26.13 8.96 3.81
N TYR A 154 26.80 7.99 4.45
CA TYR A 154 26.15 6.71 4.81
C TYR A 154 24.94 6.90 5.72
N ASN A 155 24.99 7.81 6.70
CA ASN A 155 23.86 8.04 7.59
C ASN A 155 22.64 8.64 6.86
N ASN A 156 22.87 9.47 5.84
CA ASN A 156 21.80 10.07 5.05
C ASN A 156 21.11 9.06 4.12
N THR A 157 21.84 8.05 3.62
CA THR A 157 21.33 7.11 2.62
C THR A 157 20.92 5.75 3.18
N LYS A 158 21.50 5.28 4.30
CA LYS A 158 21.22 3.92 4.83
C LYS A 158 19.76 3.66 5.21
N GLY A 159 19.02 4.68 5.61
CA GLY A 159 17.66 4.53 6.17
C GLY A 159 16.52 4.60 5.15
N VAL A 160 16.81 4.60 3.86
CA VAL A 160 15.82 4.86 2.80
C VAL A 160 14.73 3.78 2.73
N VAL A 161 15.11 2.51 2.80
CA VAL A 161 14.15 1.40 2.74
C VAL A 161 13.26 1.38 3.99
N ASP A 162 13.82 1.67 5.17
CA ASP A 162 13.04 1.85 6.40
C ASP A 162 12.07 3.04 6.31
N ARG A 163 12.49 4.17 5.70
CA ARG A 163 11.59 5.31 5.43
C ARG A 163 10.45 4.89 4.51
N MET A 164 10.74 4.18 3.41
CA MET A 164 9.72 3.65 2.50
C MET A 164 8.74 2.70 3.24
N ASP A 165 9.25 1.78 4.06
CA ASP A 165 8.44 0.87 4.86
C ASP A 165 7.54 1.63 5.85
N GLN A 166 8.08 2.63 6.55
CA GLN A 166 7.31 3.49 7.45
C GLN A 166 6.20 4.26 6.71
N MET A 167 6.50 4.78 5.52
CA MET A 167 5.51 5.42 4.66
C MET A 167 4.40 4.43 4.31
N VAL A 168 4.73 3.23 3.82
CA VAL A 168 3.76 2.18 3.51
C VAL A 168 2.88 1.84 4.72
N GLN A 169 3.46 1.72 5.91
CA GLN A 169 2.72 1.40 7.14
C GLN A 169 1.77 2.52 7.59
N THR A 170 2.10 3.79 7.34
CA THR A 170 1.28 4.96 7.75
C THR A 170 -0.10 4.95 7.09
N TYR A 171 -0.19 4.52 5.83
CA TYR A 171 -1.45 4.41 5.08
C TYR A 171 -1.55 3.01 4.47
N SER A 172 -1.89 2.02 5.29
CA SER A 172 -1.94 0.62 4.87
C SER A 172 -3.36 0.08 4.73
N CYS A 173 -3.62 -0.65 3.64
CA CYS A 173 -4.84 -1.42 3.43
C CYS A 173 -4.78 -2.82 4.06
N LYS A 174 -3.68 -3.18 4.73
CA LYS A 174 -3.51 -4.50 5.37
C LYS A 174 -4.70 -4.85 6.27
N ARG A 175 -5.14 -6.11 6.20
CA ARG A 175 -6.18 -6.69 7.05
C ARG A 175 -5.66 -7.95 7.72
N LYS A 176 -6.19 -8.25 8.91
CA LYS A 176 -5.89 -9.50 9.61
C LYS A 176 -6.32 -10.68 8.74
N THR A 177 -5.39 -11.56 8.44
CA THR A 177 -5.62 -12.76 7.62
C THR A 177 -4.69 -13.89 8.06
N LYS A 178 -5.14 -15.13 7.87
CA LYS A 178 -4.32 -16.34 8.05
C LYS A 178 -3.67 -16.80 6.74
N ARG A 179 -3.94 -16.12 5.62
CA ARG A 179 -3.40 -16.45 4.29
C ARG A 179 -2.22 -15.52 3.99
N TRP A 180 -1.00 -16.06 4.00
CA TRP A 180 0.20 -15.25 3.72
C TRP A 180 0.20 -14.55 2.35
N PRO A 181 -0.39 -15.11 1.26
CA PRO A 181 -0.41 -14.41 -0.02
C PRO A 181 -1.21 -13.11 0.08
N MET A 182 -2.24 -13.06 0.92
CA MET A 182 -3.01 -11.85 1.14
C MET A 182 -2.20 -10.79 1.89
N THR A 183 -1.40 -11.16 2.89
CA THR A 183 -0.52 -10.18 3.57
C THR A 183 0.50 -9.57 2.61
N PHE A 184 1.01 -10.36 1.67
CA PHE A 184 1.91 -9.89 0.63
C PHE A 184 1.17 -8.99 -0.37
N PHE A 185 0.00 -9.42 -0.86
CA PHE A 185 -0.83 -8.65 -1.79
C PHE A 185 -1.21 -7.26 -1.26
N PHE A 186 -1.61 -7.15 0.01
CA PHE A 186 -1.88 -5.84 0.60
C PHE A 186 -0.63 -4.94 0.61
N ASN A 187 0.55 -5.50 0.85
CA ASN A 187 1.80 -4.73 0.77
C ASN A 187 2.08 -4.25 -0.66
N VAL A 188 1.80 -5.08 -1.67
CA VAL A 188 1.95 -4.68 -3.08
C VAL A 188 1.04 -3.51 -3.41
N ILE A 189 -0.22 -3.53 -2.96
CA ILE A 189 -1.15 -2.40 -3.13
C ILE A 189 -0.60 -1.13 -2.45
N ASP A 190 -0.17 -1.24 -1.19
CA ASP A 190 0.31 -0.08 -0.43
C ASP A 190 1.59 0.53 -1.05
N VAL A 191 2.53 -0.31 -1.50
CA VAL A 191 3.75 0.12 -2.22
C VAL A 191 3.40 0.74 -3.57
N GLY A 192 2.47 0.15 -4.32
CA GLY A 192 2.00 0.68 -5.60
C GLY A 192 1.35 2.07 -5.46
N ALA A 193 0.51 2.25 -4.44
CA ALA A 193 -0.09 3.55 -4.12
C ALA A 193 0.96 4.59 -3.72
N LEU A 194 1.99 4.19 -2.95
CA LEU A 194 3.11 5.06 -2.60
C LEU A 194 3.92 5.46 -3.85
N ALA A 195 4.27 4.50 -4.71
CA ALA A 195 5.01 4.76 -5.94
C ALA A 195 4.25 5.72 -6.87
N ALA A 196 2.95 5.46 -7.09
CA ALA A 196 2.09 6.34 -7.88
C ALA A 196 2.01 7.76 -7.28
N CYS A 197 1.89 7.87 -5.96
CA CYS A 197 1.88 9.16 -5.26
C CYS A 197 3.19 9.92 -5.48
N ILE A 198 4.35 9.26 -5.37
CA ILE A 198 5.64 9.90 -5.58
C ILE A 198 5.74 10.42 -7.02
N VAL A 199 5.40 9.59 -8.02
CA VAL A 199 5.40 10.00 -9.44
C VAL A 199 4.49 11.20 -9.67
N TRP A 200 3.29 11.21 -9.08
CA TRP A 200 2.36 12.31 -9.19
C TRP A 200 2.91 13.61 -8.60
N LEU A 201 3.49 13.55 -7.40
CA LEU A 201 4.06 14.71 -6.72
C LEU A 201 5.30 15.26 -7.42
N THR A 202 6.12 14.38 -8.03
CA THR A 202 7.26 14.78 -8.85
C THR A 202 6.82 15.49 -10.13
N LYS A 203 5.76 15.00 -10.79
CA LYS A 203 5.23 15.63 -12.01
C LYS A 203 4.42 16.90 -11.74
N ASN A 204 3.74 16.98 -10.59
CA ASN A 204 2.82 18.05 -10.24
C ASN A 204 3.22 18.71 -8.90
N PRO A 205 4.36 19.41 -8.83
CA PRO A 205 4.87 19.95 -7.58
C PRO A 205 3.91 20.95 -6.92
N GLN A 206 3.17 21.73 -7.72
CA GLN A 206 2.20 22.73 -7.26
C GLN A 206 0.87 22.12 -6.76
N TRP A 207 0.57 20.86 -7.10
CA TRP A 207 -0.70 20.23 -6.72
C TRP A 207 -0.82 20.10 -5.20
N ASN A 208 -1.78 20.79 -4.59
CA ASN A 208 -1.99 20.84 -3.14
C ASN A 208 -0.72 21.26 -2.34
N GLU A 209 0.15 22.09 -2.91
CA GLU A 209 1.46 22.48 -2.33
C GLU A 209 1.37 22.99 -0.89
N LYS A 210 0.35 23.80 -0.57
CA LYS A 210 0.15 24.37 0.77
C LYS A 210 -0.30 23.36 1.83
N LYS A 211 -0.66 22.13 1.44
CA LYS A 211 -1.19 21.11 2.37
C LYS A 211 -0.08 20.17 2.81
N CYS A 212 0.09 19.96 4.11
CA CYS A 212 1.07 19.00 4.65
C CYS A 212 0.63 17.52 4.49
N TYR A 213 -0.62 17.27 4.11
CA TYR A 213 -1.22 15.93 4.00
C TYR A 213 -1.53 15.51 2.55
N ARG A 214 -0.73 15.98 1.57
CA ARG A 214 -0.89 15.68 0.13
C ARG A 214 -1.08 14.21 -0.18
N ARG A 215 -0.31 13.33 0.48
CA ARG A 215 -0.43 11.87 0.29
C ARG A 215 -1.79 11.32 0.68
N ARG A 216 -2.40 11.83 1.76
CA ARG A 216 -3.76 11.43 2.17
C ARG A 216 -4.78 11.79 1.10
N ILE A 217 -4.67 13.01 0.55
CA ILE A 217 -5.55 13.50 -0.51
C ILE A 217 -5.39 12.61 -1.76
N PHE A 218 -4.15 12.33 -2.15
CA PHE A 218 -3.86 11.48 -3.31
C PHE A 218 -4.49 10.09 -3.16
N ILE A 219 -4.35 9.45 -1.99
CA ILE A 219 -4.94 8.14 -1.73
C ILE A 219 -6.47 8.19 -1.74
N MET A 220 -7.07 9.28 -1.24
CA MET A 220 -8.52 9.46 -1.30
C MET A 220 -9.01 9.59 -2.74
N GLU A 221 -8.40 10.48 -3.54
CA GLU A 221 -8.74 10.67 -4.95
C GLU A 221 -8.53 9.39 -5.76
N LEU A 222 -7.38 8.71 -5.60
CA LEU A 222 -7.13 7.40 -6.21
C LEU A 222 -8.21 6.38 -5.85
N GLY A 223 -8.65 6.35 -4.59
CA GLY A 223 -9.71 5.47 -4.12
C GLY A 223 -11.04 5.76 -4.83
N TYR A 224 -11.39 7.02 -5.02
CA TYR A 224 -12.59 7.43 -5.75
C TYR A 224 -12.51 7.08 -7.25
N ASP A 225 -11.40 7.39 -7.91
CA ASP A 225 -11.20 7.11 -9.33
C ASP A 225 -11.31 5.61 -9.64
N LEU A 226 -10.73 4.76 -8.78
CA LEU A 226 -10.79 3.30 -8.95
C LEU A 226 -12.20 2.73 -8.81
N ILE A 227 -13.08 3.35 -8.01
CA ILE A 227 -14.45 2.86 -7.82
C ILE A 227 -15.46 3.51 -8.78
N GLN A 228 -15.10 4.61 -9.46
CA GLN A 228 -16.02 5.39 -10.28
C GLN A 228 -16.77 4.53 -11.30
N SER A 229 -16.07 3.77 -12.13
CA SER A 229 -16.68 2.89 -13.14
C SER A 229 -17.58 1.79 -12.54
N HIS A 230 -17.31 1.38 -11.30
CA HIS A 230 -18.17 0.44 -10.57
C HIS A 230 -19.43 1.12 -10.05
N LEU A 231 -19.33 2.36 -9.61
CA LEU A 231 -20.47 3.17 -9.18
C LEU A 231 -21.39 3.49 -10.35
N GLU A 232 -20.85 3.89 -11.50
CA GLU A 232 -21.60 4.14 -12.74
C GLU A 232 -22.36 2.89 -13.20
N ARG A 233 -21.72 1.71 -13.20
CA ARG A 233 -22.41 0.45 -13.52
C ARG A 233 -23.57 0.15 -12.56
N ARG A 234 -23.39 0.40 -11.27
CA ARG A 234 -24.43 0.21 -10.26
C ARG A 234 -25.60 1.19 -10.44
N GLN A 235 -25.32 2.41 -10.92
CA GLN A 235 -26.33 3.42 -11.19
C GLN A 235 -27.33 2.97 -12.28
N HIS A 236 -26.89 2.18 -13.26
CA HIS A 236 -27.74 1.66 -14.34
C HIS A 236 -28.64 0.48 -13.90
N GLN A 237 -28.46 -0.08 -12.71
CA GLN A 237 -29.31 -1.13 -12.14
C GLN A 237 -29.79 -0.76 -10.72
N PRO A 238 -30.51 0.37 -10.56
CA PRO A 238 -30.85 0.91 -9.24
C PRO A 238 -31.83 0.04 -8.46
N GLN A 239 -32.59 -0.82 -9.13
CA GLN A 239 -33.57 -1.72 -8.50
C GLN A 239 -32.90 -2.86 -7.73
N ALA A 240 -31.70 -3.30 -8.11
CA ALA A 240 -30.93 -4.33 -7.41
C ALA A 240 -30.19 -3.79 -6.16
N LEU A 241 -30.13 -2.46 -6.00
CA LEU A 241 -29.40 -1.83 -4.90
C LEU A 241 -30.27 -1.67 -3.66
N GLN A 242 -29.71 -2.02 -2.50
CA GLN A 242 -30.32 -1.73 -1.21
C GLN A 242 -30.48 -0.22 -1.01
N LYS A 243 -31.53 0.18 -0.27
CA LYS A 243 -31.85 1.60 -0.01
C LYS A 243 -30.67 2.40 0.54
N GLY A 244 -29.91 1.83 1.49
CA GLY A 244 -28.74 2.49 2.07
C GLY A 244 -27.63 2.77 1.06
N VAL A 245 -27.42 1.86 0.11
CA VAL A 245 -26.42 2.04 -0.97
C VAL A 245 -26.85 3.16 -1.91
N ARG A 246 -28.14 3.25 -2.25
CA ARG A 246 -28.66 4.33 -3.09
C ARG A 246 -28.50 5.70 -2.43
N ILE A 247 -28.79 5.81 -1.13
CA ILE A 247 -28.59 7.05 -0.36
C ILE A 247 -27.11 7.44 -0.34
N ALA A 248 -26.21 6.48 -0.10
CA ALA A 248 -24.78 6.74 -0.10
C ALA A 248 -24.26 7.20 -1.47
N MET A 249 -24.77 6.62 -2.56
CA MET A 249 -24.44 7.03 -3.93
C MET A 249 -24.96 8.44 -4.26
N GLN A 250 -26.17 8.79 -3.81
CA GLN A 250 -26.70 10.15 -3.96
C GLN A 250 -25.89 11.17 -3.14
N ALA A 251 -25.43 10.82 -1.94
CA ALA A 251 -24.62 11.69 -1.09
C ALA A 251 -23.26 12.05 -1.70
N ILE A 252 -22.73 11.22 -2.60
CA ILE A 252 -21.50 11.49 -3.35
C ILE A 252 -21.77 12.14 -4.73
N GLY A 253 -22.99 12.62 -4.98
CA GLY A 253 -23.36 13.39 -6.17
C GLY A 253 -23.78 12.55 -7.38
N LEU A 254 -23.96 11.24 -7.25
CA LEU A 254 -24.44 10.39 -8.35
C LEU A 254 -25.97 10.43 -8.43
N THR A 255 -26.50 10.83 -9.58
CA THR A 255 -27.94 10.81 -9.90
C THR A 255 -28.42 9.37 -10.11
N VAL A 256 -28.63 8.64 -9.00
CA VAL A 256 -29.40 7.41 -9.04
C VAL A 256 -30.83 7.81 -9.41
N ALA A 257 -31.29 7.44 -10.60
CA ALA A 257 -32.66 7.69 -11.06
C ALA A 257 -33.65 7.02 -10.09
N THR A 258 -34.02 7.74 -9.04
CA THR A 258 -35.21 7.47 -8.26
C THR A 258 -36.38 7.97 -9.10
N SER A 259 -37.39 7.12 -9.24
CA SER A 259 -38.63 7.32 -9.99
C SER A 259 -38.48 7.45 -11.51
N GLN A 260 -38.83 6.36 -12.22
CA GLN A 260 -39.75 6.55 -13.34
C GLN A 260 -40.94 7.37 -12.81
N PRO A 261 -41.50 8.31 -13.59
CA PRO A 261 -42.77 8.93 -13.22
C PRO A 261 -43.75 7.82 -12.85
N ILE A 262 -44.59 8.07 -11.84
CA ILE A 262 -45.70 7.20 -11.47
C ILE A 262 -46.54 7.02 -12.73
N THR A 263 -46.21 6.02 -13.54
CA THR A 263 -47.15 5.38 -14.41
C THR A 263 -48.08 4.72 -13.41
N VAL A 264 -49.34 5.16 -13.42
CA VAL A 264 -50.42 4.52 -12.69
C VAL A 264 -50.46 3.09 -13.23
N SER A 265 -49.66 2.22 -12.62
CA SER A 265 -49.62 0.81 -12.97
C SER A 265 -50.92 0.24 -12.43
N THR A 266 -51.82 -0.11 -13.34
CA THR A 266 -52.93 -1.04 -13.08
C THR A 266 -52.39 -2.47 -12.85
N ASP A 267 -51.28 -2.59 -12.13
CA ASP A 267 -50.63 -3.86 -11.84
C ASP A 267 -51.43 -4.56 -10.76
N THR A 268 -52.04 -5.66 -11.16
CA THR A 268 -52.76 -6.62 -10.31
C THR A 268 -51.80 -7.42 -9.39
N ALA A 269 -50.53 -7.04 -9.33
CA ALA A 269 -49.49 -7.71 -8.57
C ALA A 269 -49.57 -7.41 -7.07
N LYS A 270 -49.60 -8.45 -6.24
CA LYS A 270 -49.67 -8.34 -4.78
C LYS A 270 -48.36 -7.77 -4.21
N GLN A 271 -48.43 -6.67 -3.46
CA GLN A 271 -47.28 -6.01 -2.79
C GLN A 271 -47.27 -6.28 -1.28
N HIS A 272 -46.12 -6.17 -0.60
CA HIS A 272 -46.07 -6.37 0.86
C HIS A 272 -46.69 -5.20 1.62
N CYS A 273 -47.47 -5.51 2.67
CA CYS A 273 -47.99 -4.48 3.57
C CYS A 273 -46.84 -3.72 4.24
N HIS A 274 -46.85 -2.40 4.10
CA HIS A 274 -45.79 -1.53 4.62
C HIS A 274 -45.68 -1.54 6.16
N LEU A 275 -46.80 -1.77 6.84
CA LEU A 275 -46.91 -1.73 8.29
C LEU A 275 -46.71 -3.10 8.95
N CYS A 276 -46.71 -4.19 8.18
CA CYS A 276 -46.42 -5.52 8.73
C CYS A 276 -44.92 -5.70 8.99
N PRO A 277 -44.53 -6.34 10.11
CA PRO A 277 -43.16 -6.82 10.27
C PRO A 277 -42.83 -7.83 9.15
N ARG A 278 -41.57 -7.81 8.70
CA ARG A 278 -41.12 -8.61 7.53
C ARG A 278 -41.35 -10.11 7.68
N GLU A 279 -41.33 -10.62 8.91
CA GLU A 279 -41.58 -12.03 9.24
C GLU A 279 -42.99 -12.51 8.85
N ARG A 280 -43.98 -11.60 8.81
CA ARG A 280 -45.36 -11.95 8.45
C ARG A 280 -45.59 -12.08 6.94
N ASP A 281 -44.67 -11.59 6.12
CA ASP A 281 -44.67 -11.65 4.65
C ASP A 281 -46.03 -11.33 3.97
N ARG A 282 -46.86 -10.48 4.58
CA ARG A 282 -48.26 -10.32 4.15
C ARG A 282 -48.37 -9.50 2.87
N LYS A 283 -48.79 -10.15 1.78
CA LYS A 283 -49.02 -9.52 0.48
C LYS A 283 -50.47 -9.07 0.31
N VAL A 284 -50.67 -7.87 -0.23
CA VAL A 284 -51.94 -7.15 -0.35
C VAL A 284 -52.06 -6.51 -1.73
N VAL A 285 -53.30 -6.29 -2.16
CA VAL A 285 -53.65 -5.50 -3.36
C VAL A 285 -54.31 -4.17 -2.98
N THR A 286 -54.58 -3.99 -1.69
CA THR A 286 -55.26 -2.82 -1.13
C THR A 286 -54.25 -1.73 -0.77
N HIS A 287 -54.59 -0.48 -1.10
CA HIS A 287 -53.74 0.69 -0.94
C HIS A 287 -54.50 1.79 -0.19
N CYS A 288 -53.78 2.60 0.58
CA CYS A 288 -54.36 3.80 1.20
C CYS A 288 -54.76 4.81 0.10
N SER A 289 -56.00 5.28 0.12
CA SER A 289 -56.50 6.26 -0.88
C SER A 289 -55.77 7.61 -0.83
N SER A 290 -55.20 7.99 0.32
CA SER A 290 -54.50 9.27 0.49
C SER A 290 -53.02 9.21 0.08
N CYS A 291 -52.28 8.18 0.50
CA CYS A 291 -50.83 8.08 0.28
C CYS A 291 -50.39 6.94 -0.66
N ASN A 292 -51.33 6.17 -1.18
CA ASN A 292 -51.14 5.02 -2.08
C ASN A 292 -50.18 3.92 -1.55
N ILE A 293 -49.99 3.85 -0.23
CA ILE A 293 -49.14 2.83 0.41
C ILE A 293 -49.91 1.50 0.53
N PRO A 294 -49.32 0.35 0.17
CA PRO A 294 -49.95 -0.96 0.32
C PRO A 294 -50.13 -1.33 1.80
N CYS A 295 -51.38 -1.58 2.22
CA CYS A 295 -51.74 -1.87 3.60
C CYS A 295 -52.72 -3.05 3.69
N CYS A 296 -52.51 -3.96 4.65
CA CYS A 296 -53.42 -5.08 4.88
C CYS A 296 -54.67 -4.65 5.65
N PRO A 297 -55.76 -5.43 5.65
CA PRO A 297 -56.99 -5.12 6.39
C PRO A 297 -56.79 -4.85 7.89
N ASP A 298 -55.76 -5.43 8.51
CA ASP A 298 -55.45 -5.15 9.92
C ASP A 298 -54.88 -3.73 10.15
N HIS A 299 -54.39 -3.09 9.08
CA HIS A 299 -53.66 -1.83 9.12
C HIS A 299 -54.33 -0.71 8.30
N HIS A 300 -55.50 -0.97 7.71
CA HIS A 300 -56.34 0.06 7.11
C HIS A 300 -57.80 -0.21 7.44
N LYS A 301 -58.62 0.84 7.47
CA LYS A 301 -60.07 0.73 7.58
C LYS A 301 -60.71 1.28 6.32
N VAL A 302 -61.77 0.62 5.86
CA VAL A 302 -62.63 1.15 4.80
C VAL A 302 -63.68 2.03 5.46
N ILE A 303 -63.76 3.29 5.04
CA ILE A 303 -64.75 4.26 5.52
C ILE A 303 -65.53 4.79 4.31
N CYS A 304 -66.81 5.10 4.48
CA CYS A 304 -67.59 5.74 3.43
C CYS A 304 -67.14 7.20 3.23
N THR A 305 -67.51 7.79 2.10
CA THR A 305 -67.12 9.17 1.73
C THR A 305 -67.54 10.18 2.79
N VAL A 306 -68.74 10.04 3.36
CA VAL A 306 -69.27 10.93 4.41
C VAL A 306 -68.42 10.88 5.68
N CYS A 307 -68.05 9.67 6.14
CA CYS A 307 -67.19 9.53 7.32
C CYS A 307 -65.73 9.94 7.04
N SER A 308 -65.27 9.84 5.80
CA SER A 308 -63.92 10.27 5.42
C SER A 308 -63.73 11.78 5.56
N GLU A 309 -64.77 12.57 5.23
CA GLU A 309 -64.74 14.03 5.38
C GLU A 309 -64.67 14.46 6.86
N THR A 310 -65.25 13.67 7.77
CA THR A 310 -65.25 13.96 9.21
C THR A 310 -63.94 13.63 9.93
N PHE A 311 -63.11 12.75 9.36
CA PHE A 311 -61.85 12.29 9.96
C PHE A 311 -60.61 13.05 9.44
N LEU A 312 -60.73 13.76 8.31
CA LEU A 312 -59.63 14.48 7.66
C LEU A 312 -59.80 16.01 7.68
N GLY A 313 -60.97 16.51 8.11
CA GLY A 313 -61.21 17.93 8.41
C GLY A 313 -60.92 18.25 9.87
#